data_AF-A0A9E5E4W3-F1
#
_entry.id   AF-A0A9E5E4W3-F1
#
_cell.length_a   1.000
_cell.length_b   1.000
_cell.length_c   1.000
_cell.angle_alpha   90.00
_cell.angle_beta   90.00
_cell.angle_gamma   90.00
#
_symmetry.space_group_name_H-M   'P 1'
#
loop_
_entity.id
_entity.type
_entity.pdbx_description
1 polymer ?
#
loop_
_entity_poly.entity_id
_entity_poly.type
_entity_poly.pdbx_seq_one_letter_code
_entity_poly.pdbx_strand_id
1 'polypeptide(L)'
;MNASTNPPRLEIAFDVGHSSIGWAVLSAPESAQPAILGCGSVIFEKDSALANTRRLHRSQRRHVRATRQRIARMEKLLAHLGIFTSTELAGCHRAGGGNATPWLLAARVLASDGAKTLTWSELWDVLR
;
A
#
# COMPACT_ATOMS: atom_id res chain seq x y z
N MET A 1 -47.22 50.27 -0.64
CA MET A 1 -47.41 48.82 -0.45
C MET A 1 -46.17 48.12 -0.97
N ASN A 2 -45.23 47.76 -0.09
CA ASN A 2 -44.04 47.00 -0.49
C ASN A 2 -44.44 45.54 -0.59
N ALA A 3 -44.61 45.03 -1.81
CA ALA A 3 -44.74 43.61 -2.03
C ALA A 3 -43.46 42.94 -1.53
N SER A 4 -43.60 42.09 -0.51
CA SER A 4 -42.55 41.16 -0.09
C SER A 4 -42.25 40.25 -1.29
N THR A 5 -41.26 40.61 -2.11
CA THR A 5 -40.74 39.76 -3.16
C THR A 5 -40.03 38.60 -2.49
N ASN A 6 -40.72 37.46 -2.35
CA ASN A 6 -40.05 36.20 -2.07
C ASN A 6 -38.91 36.05 -3.08
N PRO A 7 -37.70 35.67 -2.64
CA PRO A 7 -36.61 35.44 -3.57
C PRO A 7 -37.05 34.41 -4.60
N PRO A 8 -36.72 34.61 -5.89
CA PRO A 8 -37.15 33.70 -6.94
C PRO A 8 -36.67 32.29 -6.62
N ARG A 9 -37.54 31.30 -6.79
CA ARG A 9 -37.18 29.89 -6.62
C ARG A 9 -36.00 29.58 -7.54
N LEU A 10 -34.94 29.02 -6.96
CA LEU A 10 -33.74 28.64 -7.68
C LEU A 10 -33.71 27.12 -7.85
N GLU A 11 -33.30 26.68 -9.02
CA GLU A 11 -32.97 25.29 -9.30
C GLU A 11 -31.49 25.19 -9.63
N ILE A 12 -30.82 24.19 -9.05
CA ILE A 12 -29.41 23.95 -9.26
C ILE A 12 -29.25 22.57 -9.89
N ALA A 13 -28.70 22.54 -11.11
CA ALA A 13 -28.43 21.33 -11.85
C ALA A 13 -26.94 21.01 -11.81
N PHE A 14 -26.61 19.72 -11.63
CA PHE A 14 -25.25 19.22 -11.63
C PHE A 14 -25.10 18.07 -12.62
N ASP A 15 -24.11 18.18 -13.51
CA ASP A 15 -23.63 17.09 -14.35
C ASP A 15 -22.31 16.58 -13.77
N VAL A 16 -22.37 15.46 -13.04
CA VAL A 16 -21.24 14.90 -12.30
C VAL A 16 -20.54 13.86 -13.16
N GLY A 17 -19.45 14.28 -13.79
CA GLY A 17 -18.56 13.44 -14.57
C GLY A 17 -17.40 12.86 -13.76
N HIS A 18 -16.58 12.04 -14.42
CA HIS A 18 -15.46 11.34 -13.78
C HIS A 18 -14.32 12.26 -13.28
N SER A 19 -14.17 13.44 -13.87
CA SER A 19 -13.12 14.42 -13.55
C SER A 19 -13.62 15.87 -13.67
N SER A 20 -14.93 16.05 -13.63
CA SER A 20 -15.57 17.34 -13.79
C SER A 20 -16.95 17.35 -13.17
N ILE A 21 -17.38 18.51 -12.70
CA ILE A 21 -18.76 18.79 -12.33
C ILE A 21 -19.21 20.02 -13.12
N GLY A 22 -20.08 19.81 -14.10
CA GLY A 22 -20.85 20.91 -14.70
C GLY A 22 -21.90 21.37 -13.71
N TRP A 23 -22.10 22.68 -13.57
CA TRP A 23 -23.15 23.22 -12.73
C TRP A 23 -23.90 24.34 -13.45
N ALA A 24 -25.20 24.46 -13.18
CA ALA A 24 -26.02 25.56 -13.63
C ALA A 24 -27.01 25.95 -12.54
N VAL A 25 -27.23 27.25 -12.38
CA VAL A 25 -28.27 27.83 -11.53
C VAL A 25 -29.33 28.43 -12.45
N LEU A 26 -30.56 27.98 -12.28
CA LEU A 26 -31.72 28.39 -13.07
C LEU A 26 -32.69 29.14 -12.15
N SER A 27 -33.33 30.19 -12.69
CA SER A 27 -34.59 30.65 -12.11
C SER A 27 -35.68 29.65 -12.45
N ALA A 28 -36.49 29.25 -11.46
CA ALA A 28 -37.57 28.28 -11.62
C ALA A 28 -38.94 28.94 -11.34
N PRO A 29 -39.41 29.87 -12.20
CA PRO A 29 -40.72 30.48 -12.06
C PRO A 29 -41.84 29.45 -12.29
N GLU A 30 -42.96 29.56 -11.57
CA GLU A 30 -44.06 28.57 -11.60
C GLU A 30 -44.79 28.46 -12.96
N SER A 31 -44.72 29.50 -13.79
CA SER A 31 -45.55 29.62 -15.01
C SER A 31 -44.77 30.10 -16.23
N ALA A 32 -43.43 30.12 -16.17
CA ALA A 32 -42.58 30.61 -17.23
C ALA A 32 -41.39 29.68 -17.49
N GLN A 33 -40.71 29.88 -18.61
CA GLN A 33 -39.50 29.13 -18.91
C GLN A 33 -38.38 29.50 -17.93
N PRO A 34 -37.59 28.52 -17.46
CA PRO A 34 -36.47 28.78 -16.58
C PRO A 34 -35.38 29.59 -17.31
N ALA A 35 -34.78 30.56 -16.63
CA ALA A 35 -33.66 31.34 -17.17
C ALA A 35 -32.35 30.94 -16.48
N ILE A 36 -31.25 30.87 -17.24
CA ILE A 36 -29.93 30.58 -16.69
C ILE A 36 -29.42 31.83 -15.96
N LEU A 37 -29.20 31.72 -14.65
CA LEU A 37 -28.64 32.76 -13.81
C LEU A 37 -27.11 32.66 -13.70
N GLY A 38 -26.58 31.45 -13.88
CA GLY A 38 -25.15 31.20 -13.93
C GLY A 38 -24.87 29.75 -14.28
N CYS A 39 -23.72 29.50 -14.89
CA CYS A 39 -23.25 28.16 -15.15
C CYS A 39 -21.73 28.12 -15.16
N GLY A 40 -21.19 26.92 -15.02
CA GLY A 40 -19.76 26.71 -15.08
C GLY A 40 -19.41 25.24 -15.03
N SER A 41 -18.11 24.98 -14.98
CA SER A 41 -17.58 23.64 -14.77
C SER A 41 -16.45 23.69 -13.76
N VAL A 42 -16.47 22.77 -12.82
CA VAL A 42 -15.36 22.49 -11.91
C VAL A 42 -14.61 21.31 -12.50
N ILE A 43 -13.37 21.52 -12.93
CA ILE A 43 -12.49 20.44 -13.40
C ILE A 43 -11.57 20.06 -12.25
N PHE A 44 -11.46 18.76 -11.97
CA PHE A 44 -10.54 18.23 -10.99
C PHE A 44 -9.76 17.08 -11.58
N GLU A 45 -8.54 16.88 -11.10
CA GLU A 45 -7.77 15.72 -11.50
C GLU A 45 -8.56 14.46 -11.12
N LYS A 46 -8.63 13.53 -12.07
CA LYS A 46 -9.07 12.16 -11.80
C LYS A 46 -8.39 11.67 -10.53
N ASP A 47 -9.12 10.88 -9.74
CA ASP A 47 -8.58 10.08 -8.64
C ASP A 47 -7.38 9.26 -9.16
N SER A 48 -6.20 9.87 -9.20
CA SER A 48 -4.95 9.15 -9.12
C SER A 48 -5.10 8.48 -7.77
N ALA A 49 -5.14 7.15 -7.75
CA ALA A 49 -5.37 6.38 -6.54
C ALA A 49 -4.15 6.50 -5.60
N LEU A 50 -3.74 7.72 -5.25
CA LEU A 50 -2.69 8.10 -4.32
C LEU A 50 -2.93 7.41 -2.99
N ALA A 51 -4.20 7.22 -2.60
CA ALA A 51 -4.56 6.42 -1.43
C ALA A 51 -4.12 4.96 -1.56
N ASN A 52 -4.36 4.31 -2.71
CA ASN A 52 -3.95 2.91 -2.94
C ASN A 52 -2.42 2.80 -3.06
N THR A 53 -1.77 3.68 -3.82
CA THR A 53 -0.30 3.74 -3.94
C THR A 53 0.35 3.99 -2.57
N ARG A 54 -0.18 4.92 -1.78
CA ARG A 54 0.29 5.19 -0.40
C ARG A 54 0.09 3.99 0.50
N ARG A 55 -1.04 3.27 0.38
CA ARG A 55 -1.30 2.02 1.11
C ARG A 55 -0.27 0.96 0.74
N LEU A 56 0.00 0.76 -0.55
CA LEU A 56 0.97 -0.21 -1.04
C LEU A 56 2.37 0.10 -0.52
N HIS A 57 2.83 1.35 -0.65
CA HIS A 57 4.14 1.77 -0.14
C HIS A 57 4.25 1.60 1.39
N ARG A 58 3.16 1.88 2.13
CA ARG A 58 3.11 1.67 3.58
C ARG A 58 3.22 0.18 3.92
N SER A 59 2.50 -0.68 3.19
CA SER A 59 2.54 -2.12 3.37
C SER A 59 3.95 -2.66 3.12
N GLN A 60 4.57 -2.29 2.00
CA GLN A 60 5.94 -2.67 1.66
C GLN A 60 6.94 -2.26 2.75
N ARG A 61 6.90 -1.01 3.23
CA ARG A 61 7.78 -0.55 4.31
C ARG A 61 7.60 -1.35 5.61
N ARG A 62 6.36 -1.67 5.97
CA ARG A 62 6.06 -2.48 7.16
C ARG A 62 6.58 -3.91 6.99
N HIS A 63 6.37 -4.50 5.83
CA HIS A 63 6.86 -5.84 5.52
C HIS A 63 8.39 -5.92 5.59
N VAL A 64 9.09 -5.01 4.91
CA VAL A 64 10.56 -4.92 4.96
C VAL A 64 11.06 -4.73 6.39
N ARG A 65 10.43 -3.85 7.18
CA ARG A 65 10.78 -3.66 8.59
C ARG A 65 10.57 -4.94 9.41
N ALA A 66 9.43 -5.60 9.24
CA ALA A 66 9.11 -6.83 9.98
C ALA A 66 10.09 -7.96 9.64
N THR A 67 10.44 -8.13 8.37
CA THR A 67 11.43 -9.12 7.92
C THR A 67 12.81 -8.84 8.53
N ARG A 68 13.29 -7.58 8.46
CA ARG A 68 14.56 -7.19 9.11
C ARG A 68 14.55 -7.44 10.61
N GLN A 69 13.45 -7.11 11.30
CA GLN A 69 13.31 -7.35 12.73
C GLN A 69 13.22 -8.84 13.08
N ARG A 70 12.62 -9.67 12.23
CA ARG A 70 12.59 -11.13 12.40
C ARG A 70 14.01 -11.69 12.30
N ILE A 71 14.73 -11.35 11.23
CA ILE A 71 16.11 -11.78 10.99
C ILE A 71 17.02 -11.37 12.15
N ALA A 72 17.00 -10.10 12.57
CA ALA A 72 17.80 -9.61 13.69
C ALA A 72 17.47 -10.29 15.04
N ARG A 73 16.23 -10.75 15.24
CA ARG A 73 15.85 -11.52 16.44
C ARG A 73 16.39 -12.95 16.38
N MET A 74 16.34 -13.59 15.21
CA MET A 74 16.92 -14.92 15.01
C MET A 74 18.43 -14.89 15.21
N GLU A 75 19.12 -13.88 14.70
CA GLU A 75 20.56 -13.69 14.92
C GLU A 75 20.93 -13.62 16.40
N LYS A 76 20.19 -12.82 17.17
CA LYS A 76 20.38 -12.73 18.63
C LYS A 76 20.18 -14.08 19.32
N LEU A 77 19.17 -14.85 18.90
CA LEU A 77 18.92 -16.17 19.43
C LEU A 77 20.07 -17.13 19.11
N LEU A 78 20.52 -17.18 17.85
CA LEU A 78 21.62 -18.06 17.42
C LEU A 78 22.94 -17.71 18.12
N ALA A 79 23.21 -16.41 18.30
CA ALA A 79 24.37 -15.95 19.07
C ALA A 79 24.27 -16.34 20.55
N HIS A 80 23.08 -16.19 21.15
CA HIS A 80 22.85 -16.57 22.54
C HIS A 80 23.03 -18.08 22.78
N LEU A 81 22.64 -18.91 21.81
CA LEU A 81 22.85 -20.37 21.83
C LEU A 81 24.30 -20.78 21.56
N GLY A 82 25.21 -19.85 21.27
CA GLY A 82 26.61 -20.13 20.94
C GLY A 82 26.80 -20.82 19.59
N ILE A 83 25.79 -20.80 18.71
CA ILE A 83 25.84 -21.43 17.39
C ILE A 83 26.70 -20.62 16.43
N PHE A 84 26.59 -19.29 16.51
CA PHE A 84 27.42 -18.36 15.75
C PHE A 84 28.01 -17.29 16.64
N THR A 85 29.23 -16.89 16.32
CA THR A 85 29.81 -15.64 16.78
C THR A 85 29.21 -14.44 16.04
N SER A 86 29.28 -13.25 16.65
CA SER A 86 28.81 -12.02 15.99
C SER A 86 29.56 -11.75 14.67
N THR A 87 30.81 -12.17 14.56
CA THR A 87 31.63 -12.07 13.35
C THR A 87 31.17 -13.00 12.23
N GLU A 88 30.76 -14.23 12.55
CA GLU A 88 30.22 -15.18 11.57
C GLU A 88 28.87 -14.71 11.04
N LEU A 89 27.97 -14.24 11.91
CA LEU A 89 26.68 -13.66 11.50
C LEU A 89 26.86 -12.46 10.58
N ALA A 90 27.80 -11.56 10.90
CA ALA A 90 28.14 -10.45 10.01
C ALA A 90 28.69 -10.93 8.66
N GLY A 91 29.39 -12.07 8.65
CA GLY A 91 29.85 -12.74 7.44
C GLY A 91 28.73 -13.23 6.54
N CYS A 92 27.65 -13.77 7.12
CA CYS A 92 26.50 -14.28 6.35
C CYS A 92 25.76 -13.22 5.53
N HIS A 93 25.87 -11.94 5.91
CA HIS A 93 25.26 -10.82 5.18
C HIS A 93 26.11 -10.28 4.02
N ARG A 94 27.38 -10.68 3.94
CA ARG A 94 28.25 -10.26 2.83
C ARG A 94 27.86 -10.99 1.54
N ALA A 95 28.23 -10.40 0.41
CA ALA A 95 28.11 -11.08 -0.89
C ALA A 95 28.91 -12.40 -0.85
N GLY A 96 28.24 -13.51 -1.15
CA GLY A 96 28.81 -14.86 -1.05
C GLY A 96 28.87 -15.46 0.37
N GLY A 97 28.30 -14.78 1.38
CA GLY A 97 28.32 -15.22 2.78
C GLY A 97 27.40 -16.39 3.13
N GLY A 98 26.67 -16.95 2.17
CA GLY A 98 25.80 -18.09 2.38
C GLY A 98 25.46 -18.80 1.08
N ASN A 99 24.64 -19.84 1.18
CA ASN A 99 24.26 -20.66 0.03
C ASN A 99 23.33 -19.88 -0.91
N ALA A 100 23.66 -19.86 -2.21
CA ALA A 100 22.86 -19.22 -3.25
C ALA A 100 21.55 -19.96 -3.57
N THR A 101 21.40 -21.21 -3.11
CA THR A 101 20.27 -22.09 -3.41
C THR A 101 19.63 -22.68 -2.13
N PRO A 102 19.15 -21.85 -1.18
CA PRO A 102 18.54 -22.34 0.06
C PRO A 102 17.30 -23.21 -0.16
N TRP A 103 16.56 -22.99 -1.26
CA TRP A 103 15.43 -23.85 -1.63
C TRP A 103 15.86 -25.30 -1.93
N LEU A 104 17.06 -25.50 -2.48
CA LEU A 104 17.58 -26.85 -2.76
C LEU A 104 17.97 -27.57 -1.47
N LEU A 105 18.50 -26.85 -0.49
CA LEU A 105 18.78 -27.37 0.84
C LEU A 105 17.48 -27.84 1.52
N ALA A 106 16.43 -27.02 1.48
CA ALA A 106 15.12 -27.39 2.01
C ALA A 106 14.53 -28.61 1.27
N ALA A 107 14.60 -28.62 -0.06
CA ALA A 107 14.11 -29.74 -0.87
C ALA A 107 14.86 -31.04 -0.58
N ARG A 108 16.18 -30.99 -0.34
CA ARG A 108 17.00 -32.15 0.01
C ARG A 108 16.53 -32.84 1.28
N VAL A 109 16.16 -32.06 2.30
CA VAL A 109 15.64 -32.59 3.58
C VAL A 109 14.32 -33.30 3.34
N LEU A 110 13.39 -32.63 2.64
CA LEU A 110 12.06 -33.17 2.34
C LEU A 110 12.12 -34.44 1.47
N ALA A 111 12.96 -34.43 0.43
CA ALA A 111 13.13 -35.58 -0.47
C ALA A 111 13.77 -36.79 0.21
N SER A 112 14.51 -36.57 1.31
CA SER A 112 15.12 -37.63 2.11
C SER A 112 14.23 -38.12 3.25
N ASP A 113 13.00 -37.62 3.37
CA ASP A 113 12.10 -37.89 4.50
C ASP A 113 12.79 -37.68 5.87
N GLY A 114 13.60 -36.61 5.97
CA GLY A 114 14.35 -36.28 7.18
C GLY A 114 15.65 -37.08 7.39
N ALA A 115 15.99 -38.04 6.53
CA ALA A 115 17.25 -38.78 6.63
C ALA A 115 18.49 -37.90 6.41
N LYS A 116 18.37 -36.82 5.62
CA LYS A 116 19.38 -35.76 5.49
C LYS A 116 18.95 -34.54 6.28
N THR A 117 19.80 -34.10 7.20
CA THR A 117 19.59 -32.89 8.01
C THR A 117 20.36 -31.68 7.43
N LEU A 118 20.08 -30.52 8.01
CA LEU A 118 20.82 -29.28 7.72
C LEU A 118 21.85 -29.05 8.83
N THR A 119 23.05 -28.64 8.44
CA THR A 119 23.98 -27.99 9.38
C THR A 119 23.42 -26.65 9.85
N TRP A 120 23.95 -26.08 10.94
CA TRP A 120 23.49 -24.77 11.43
C TRP A 120 23.62 -23.64 10.39
N SER A 121 24.68 -23.66 9.59
CA SER A 121 24.87 -22.71 8.47
C SER A 121 23.85 -22.90 7.36
N GLU A 122 23.60 -24.15 6.96
CA GLU A 122 22.57 -24.45 5.95
C GLU A 122 21.16 -24.10 6.47
N LEU A 123 20.88 -24.36 7.75
CA LEU A 123 19.62 -24.00 8.39
C LEU A 123 19.45 -22.47 8.42
N TRP A 124 20.51 -21.73 8.75
CA TRP A 124 20.47 -20.27 8.72
C TRP A 124 20.17 -19.72 7.33
N ASP A 125 20.78 -20.31 6.28
CA ASP A 125 20.50 -19.94 4.89
C ASP A 125 19.06 -20.21 4.46
N VAL A 126 18.43 -21.25 5.02
CA VAL A 126 17.01 -21.55 4.76
C VAL A 126 16.08 -20.61 5.54
N LEU A 127 16.45 -20.20 6.75
CA LEU A 127 15.55 -19.46 7.66
C LEU A 127 15.50 -17.94 7.40
N ARG A 128 16.59 -17.33 6.93
CA ARG A 128 16.73 -15.87 6.82
C ARG A 128 15.93 -15.28 5.65
#